data_AF-A0A0C5WCU0-F1
#
_entry.id   AF-A0A0C5WCU0-F1
#
_cell.length_a   1.000
_cell.length_b   1.000
_cell.length_c   1.000
_cell.angle_alpha   90.00
_cell.angle_beta   90.00
_cell.angle_gamma   90.00
#
_symmetry.space_group_name_H-M   'P 1'
#
loop_
_entity.id
_entity.type
_entity.pdbx_description
1 polymer ?
#
loop_
_entity_poly.entity_id
_entity_poly.type
_entity_poly.pdbx_seq_one_letter_code
_entity_poly.pdbx_strand_id
1 'polypeptide(L)' 'MLSIEHCRKKLEKYGKKYTDEEIIEIREILYRFATCQLKDLKSGRYDKRNNLHKGINGRPSG' A
#
# COMPACT_ATOMS: atom_id res chain seq x y z
N MET A 1 6.55 -14.57 5.20
CA MET A 1 5.65 -14.81 4.05
C MET A 1 4.57 -15.77 4.52
N LEU A 2 3.30 -15.47 4.26
CA LEU A 2 2.16 -16.29 4.68
C LEU A 2 2.19 -17.67 4.00
N SER A 3 1.82 -18.71 4.76
CA SER A 3 1.66 -20.06 4.23
C SER A 3 0.42 -20.18 3.35
N ILE A 4 0.45 -21.10 2.40
CA ILE A 4 -0.68 -21.37 1.49
C ILE A 4 -1.92 -21.80 2.27
N GLU A 5 -1.77 -22.65 3.29
CA GLU A 5 -2.88 -23.05 4.16
C GLU A 5 -3.55 -21.87 4.87
N HIS A 6 -2.76 -20.89 5.32
CA HIS A 6 -3.32 -19.70 5.97
C HIS A 6 -4.10 -18.84 4.96
N CYS A 7 -3.59 -18.69 3.74
CA CYS A 7 -4.29 -18.01 2.67
C CYS A 7 -5.59 -18.74 2.29
N ARG A 8 -5.54 -20.08 2.16
CA ARG A 8 -6.70 -20.92 1.84
C ARG A 8 -7.81 -20.74 2.86
N LYS A 9 -7.52 -20.91 4.16
CA LYS A 9 -8.50 -20.72 5.26
C LYS A 9 -9.16 -19.34 5.22
N LYS A 10 -8.40 -18.30 4.87
CA LYS A 10 -8.89 -16.93 4.81
C LYS A 10 -9.79 -16.69 3.59
N LEU A 11 -9.46 -17.28 2.45
CA LEU A 11 -10.24 -17.15 1.21
C LEU A 11 -11.52 -18.00 1.26
N GLU A 12 -11.47 -19.20 1.84
CA GLU A 12 -12.64 -20.07 2.03
C GLU A 12 -13.71 -19.43 2.92
N LYS A 13 -13.33 -18.55 3.85
CA LYS A 13 -14.28 -17.78 4.69
C LYS A 13 -15.29 -16.99 3.85
N TYR A 14 -14.95 -16.62 2.62
CA TYR A 14 -15.80 -15.86 1.71
C TYR A 14 -16.56 -16.73 0.70
N GLY A 15 -16.58 -18.06 0.90
CA GLY A 15 -17.34 -19.00 0.09
C GLY A 15 -16.76 -19.29 -1.29
N LYS A 16 -15.63 -18.69 -1.66
CA LYS A 16 -14.91 -19.00 -2.89
C LYS A 16 -13.83 -20.03 -2.62
N LYS A 17 -13.84 -21.11 -3.41
CA LYS A 17 -12.75 -22.08 -3.47
C LYS A 17 -11.75 -21.61 -4.52
N TYR A 18 -10.49 -21.65 -4.16
CA TYR A 18 -9.37 -21.34 -5.04
C TYR A 18 -8.44 -22.54 -5.04
N THR A 19 -7.84 -22.84 -6.18
CA THR A 19 -6.76 -23.82 -6.27
C THR A 19 -5.49 -23.28 -5.60
N ASP A 20 -4.53 -24.15 -5.30
CA ASP A 20 -3.26 -23.70 -4.74
C ASP A 20 -2.50 -22.76 -5.68
N GLU A 21 -2.63 -22.98 -6.99
CA GLU A 21 -2.03 -22.13 -8.02
C GLU A 21 -2.62 -20.72 -7.98
N GLU A 22 -3.95 -20.59 -7.93
CA GLU A 22 -4.64 -19.30 -7.81
C GLU A 22 -4.26 -18.59 -6.49
N ILE A 23 -4.15 -19.34 -5.40
CA ILE A 23 -3.73 -18.80 -4.10
C ILE A 23 -2.29 -18.29 -4.16
N ILE A 24 -1.39 -18.99 -4.86
CA ILE A 24 -0.02 -18.55 -5.08
C ILE A 24 0.01 -17.25 -5.87
N GLU A 25 -0.71 -17.16 -6.99
CA GLU A 25 -0.76 -15.95 -7.82
C GLU A 25 -1.31 -14.74 -7.05
N ILE A 26 -2.43 -14.91 -6.35
CA ILE A 26 -3.03 -13.87 -5.50
C ILE A 26 -2.00 -13.41 -4.46
N ARG A 27 -1.33 -14.35 -3.80
CA ARG A 27 -0.32 -14.07 -2.77
C ARG A 27 0.84 -13.26 -3.36
N GLU A 28 1.36 -13.63 -4.52
CA GLU A 28 2.48 -12.93 -5.17
C GLU A 28 2.11 -11.50 -5.55
N ILE A 29 0.94 -11.29 -6.14
CA ILE A 29 0.45 -9.96 -6.52
C ILE A 29 0.34 -9.06 -5.29
N LEU A 30 -0.26 -9.57 -4.20
CA LEU A 30 -0.40 -8.82 -2.95
C LEU A 30 0.95 -8.44 -2.34
N TYR A 31 1.95 -9.33 -2.38
CA TYR A 31 3.29 -9.01 -1.91
C TYR A 31 3.99 -7.97 -2.78
N ARG A 32 3.85 -8.04 -4.11
CA ARG A 32 4.40 -7.01 -5.01
C ARG A 32 3.79 -5.65 -4.72
N PHE A 33 2.47 -5.60 -4.50
CA PHE A 33 1.77 -4.37 -4.15
C PHE A 33 2.24 -3.80 -2.81
N ALA A 34 2.32 -4.63 -1.76
CA ALA A 34 2.83 -4.21 -0.45
C ALA A 34 4.28 -3.72 -0.53
N THR A 35 5.11 -4.36 -1.36
CA THR A 35 6.51 -3.95 -1.58
C THR A 35 6.58 -2.59 -2.26
N CYS A 36 5.74 -2.33 -3.27
CA CYS A 36 5.64 -1.01 -3.90
C CYS A 36 5.21 0.06 -2.89
N GLN A 37 4.17 -0.18 -2.09
CA GLN A 37 3.74 0.77 -1.07
C GLN A 37 4.83 1.05 -0.03
N LEU A 38 5.58 0.02 0.39
CA LEU A 38 6.70 0.19 1.32
C LEU A 38 7.82 1.03 0.71
N LYS A 39 8.11 0.88 -0.60
CA LYS A 39 9.07 1.73 -1.32
C LYS A 39 8.58 3.17 -1.37
N ASP A 40 7.29 3.39 -1.64
CA ASP A 40 6.71 4.74 -1.68
C ASP A 40 6.79 5.43 -0.31
N LEU A 41 6.50 4.70 0.76
CA LEU A 41 6.66 5.18 2.13
C LEU A 41 8.13 5.52 2.44
N LYS A 42 9.06 4.62 2.15
CA LYS A 42 10.50 4.83 2.38
C LYS A 42 11.10 5.95 1.54
N SER A 43 10.59 6.19 0.33
CA SER A 43 11.02 7.28 -0.55
C SER A 43 10.51 8.66 -0.12
N GLY A 44 9.76 8.74 0.99
CA GLY A 44 9.22 10.02 1.48
C GLY A 44 8.15 10.62 0.56
N ARG A 45 7.63 9.87 -0.42
CA ARG A 45 6.57 10.36 -1.32
C ARG A 45 5.27 10.72 -0.58
N TYR A 46 5.05 10.11 0.59
CA TYR A 46 3.94 10.44 1.48
C TYR A 46 4.24 11.60 2.46
N ASP A 47 5.51 12.02 2.58
CA ASP A 47 5.95 13.10 3.47
C ASP A 47 5.95 14.47 2.78
N LYS A 48 5.38 14.57 1.57
CA LYS A 48 5.07 15.86 0.97
C LYS A 48 3.82 16.44 1.65
N ARG A 49 3.92 16.69 2.96
CA ARG A 49 3.08 17.63 3.67
C ARG A 49 3.20 18.93 2.91
N ASN A 50 2.12 19.31 2.26
CA ASN A 50 1.96 20.58 1.59
C ASN A 50 2.39 21.69 2.55
N ASN A 51 3.59 22.26 2.33
CA ASN A 51 3.96 23.57 2.86
C ASN A 51 3.14 24.65 2.12
N LEU A 52 1.81 24.50 2.05
CA LEU A 52 0.87 25.46 1.48
C LEU A 52 0.57 26.59 2.48
N HIS A 53 1.60 27.02 3.22
CA HIS A 53 1.59 28.21 4.07
C HIS A 53 2.92 28.94 3.90
N LYS A 54 3.22 29.38 2.68
CA LYS A 54 4.13 30.51 2.44
C LYS A 54 3.48 31.44 1.43
N GLY A 55 2.52 32.22 1.91
CA GLY A 55 1.77 33.16 1.09
C GLY A 55 1.16 34.32 1.87
N ILE A 56 1.74 34.73 3.01
CA ILE A 56 1.41 36.02 3.64
C ILE A 56 2.66 36.52 4.36
N ASN A 57 3.41 37.42 3.72
CA ASN A 57 4.38 38.39 4.28
C ASN A 57 5.07 39.09 3.09
N GLY A 58 4.95 40.38 2.81
CA GLY A 58 4.16 41.47 3.38
C GLY A 58 4.20 42.65 2.40
N ARG A 59 3.12 43.44 2.34
CA ARG A 59 3.15 44.77 1.68
C ARG A 59 4.06 45.69 2.52
N PRO A 60 5.07 46.36 1.94
CA PRO A 60 5.63 47.52 2.58
C PRO A 60 4.60 48.66 2.47
N SER A 61 4.14 49.14 3.61
CA SER A 61 3.61 50.49 3.74
C SER A 61 4.80 51.44 3.68
N GLY A 62 4.83 52.32 2.68
CA GLY A 62 5.87 53.33 2.46
C GLY A 62 5.62 54.06 1.16
#